data_AF-A0A151RFG1-F1
#
_entry.id   AF-A0A151RFG1-F1
#
_cell.length_a   1.000
_cell.length_b   1.000
_cell.length_c   1.000
_cell.angle_alpha   90.00
_cell.angle_beta   90.00
_cell.angle_gamma   90.00
#
_symmetry.space_group_name_H-M   'P 1'
#
loop_
_entity.id
_entity.type
_entity.pdbx_description
1 polymer ?
#
loop_
_entity_poly.entity_id
_entity_poly.type
_entity_poly.pdbx_seq_one_letter_code
_entity_poly.pdbx_strand_id
1 'polypeptide(L)'
;MDVKRAFLNVIIEEVYVKQPLGFILSSKTIFFKLKKALYGLKQVPRAWYHTLSNFLLENDFKKGKFDTTIFKRKSGTDFIVVQIYVDDIILVLLMNLYTRTFQN
;
A
#
# COMPACT_ATOMS: atom_id res chain seq x y z
N MET A 1 3.12 -9.58 -4.95
CA MET A 1 4.30 -9.19 -4.15
C MET A 1 3.80 -8.72 -2.80
N ASP A 2 4.28 -9.31 -1.71
CA ASP A 2 3.95 -8.87 -0.35
C ASP A 2 5.00 -7.86 0.13
N VAL A 3 4.58 -6.64 0.48
CA VAL A 3 5.49 -5.58 0.91
C VAL A 3 5.77 -5.68 2.41
N LYS A 4 6.93 -6.24 2.75
CA LYS A 4 7.37 -6.29 4.14
C LYS A 4 7.48 -4.89 4.73
N ARG A 5 6.93 -4.73 5.94
CA ARG A 5 6.95 -3.47 6.70
C ARG A 5 6.25 -2.31 5.97
N ALA A 6 5.30 -2.59 5.07
CA ALA A 6 4.49 -1.59 4.36
C ALA A 6 4.04 -0.45 5.28
N PHE A 7 3.64 -0.79 6.50
CA PHE A 7 3.06 0.16 7.44
C PHE A 7 4.08 0.92 8.29
N LEU A 8 5.31 0.42 8.44
CA LEU A 8 6.24 0.93 9.45
C LEU A 8 6.75 2.34 9.17
N ASN A 9 6.77 2.72 7.89
CA ASN A 9 7.30 3.99 7.40
C ASN A 9 6.20 4.98 6.99
N VAL A 10 4.94 4.63 7.22
CA VAL A 10 3.81 5.48 6.87
C VAL A 10 3.58 6.48 8.01
N ILE A 11 3.44 7.74 7.64
CA ILE A 11 3.07 8.79 8.59
C ILE A 11 1.59 8.60 8.91
N ILE A 12 1.28 8.39 10.19
CA ILE A 12 -0.08 8.34 10.71
C ILE A 12 -0.29 9.52 11.66
N GLU A 13 -1.56 9.89 11.81
CA GLU A 13 -1.99 10.81 12.86
C GLU A 13 -1.60 10.30 14.25
N GLU A 14 -1.62 11.19 15.25
CA GLU A 14 -1.30 10.83 16.62
C GLU A 14 -2.32 9.83 17.17
N VAL A 15 -1.82 8.64 17.52
CA VAL A 15 -2.67 7.54 17.98
C VAL A 15 -2.20 7.08 19.34
N TYR A 16 -3.14 7.07 20.28
CA TYR A 16 -2.94 6.58 21.63
C TYR A 16 -3.67 5.24 21.78
N VAL A 17 -2.95 4.21 22.22
CA VAL A 17 -3.52 2.90 22.50
C VAL A 17 -3.56 2.64 23.99
N LYS A 18 -4.63 1.97 24.43
CA LYS A 18 -4.67 1.43 25.79
C LYS A 18 -3.58 0.39 25.95
N GLN A 19 -3.18 0.21 27.20
CA GLN A 19 -2.28 -0.86 27.58
C GLN A 19 -2.80 -2.23 27.08
N PRO A 20 -2.00 -2.98 26.29
CA PRO A 20 -2.43 -4.27 25.77
C PRO A 20 -2.51 -5.32 26.87
N LEU A 21 -3.40 -6.29 26.67
CA LEU A 21 -3.52 -7.47 27.53
C LEU A 21 -2.16 -8.20 27.60
N GLY A 22 -1.69 -8.49 28.81
CA GLY A 22 -0.38 -9.15 29.04
C GLY A 22 0.80 -8.20 29.26
N PHE A 23 0.61 -6.88 29.13
CA PHE A 23 1.64 -5.89 29.45
C PHE A 23 1.05 -4.84 30.38
N ILE A 24 0.86 -5.13 31.68
CA ILE A 24 0.28 -4.18 32.65
C ILE A 24 1.39 -3.59 33.51
N LEU A 25 1.58 -2.27 33.43
CA LEU A 25 2.61 -1.54 34.18
C LEU A 25 2.09 -1.03 35.53
N SER A 26 0.78 -0.78 35.64
CA SER A 26 0.15 -0.38 36.90
C SER A 26 -1.36 -0.63 36.85
N SER A 27 -2.02 -0.55 38.00
CA SER A 27 -3.49 -0.58 38.09
C SER A 27 -4.18 0.69 37.55
N LYS A 28 -3.42 1.72 37.16
CA LYS A 28 -3.95 2.94 36.55
C LYS A 28 -4.09 2.77 35.03
N THR A 29 -5.13 3.39 34.46
CA THR A 29 -5.31 3.47 33.01
C THR A 29 -4.21 4.32 32.38
N ILE A 30 -3.21 3.68 31.78
CA ILE A 30 -2.13 4.33 31.03
C ILE A 30 -2.39 4.15 29.53
N PHE A 31 -2.14 5.22 28.76
CA PHE A 31 -2.18 5.22 27.30
C PHE A 31 -0.78 5.38 26.73
N PHE A 32 -0.47 4.63 25.68
CA PHE A 32 0.80 4.71 24.97
C PHE A 32 0.61 5.43 23.64
N LYS A 33 1.49 6.40 23.36
CA LYS A 33 1.58 7.03 22.04
C LYS A 33 2.35 6.13 21.10
N LEU A 34 1.75 5.79 19.96
CA LEU A 34 2.44 5.02 18.94
C LEU A 34 3.42 5.92 18.17
N LYS A 35 4.71 5.53 18.16
CA LYS A 35 5.75 6.19 17.37
C LYS A 35 5.79 5.71 15.92
N LYS A 36 5.27 4.51 15.65
CA LYS A 36 5.19 3.90 14.34
C LYS A 36 3.84 3.22 14.18
N ALA A 37 3.36 3.19 12.95
CA ALA A 37 2.13 2.49 12.60
C ALA A 37 2.24 0.99 12.91
N LEU A 38 1.22 0.47 13.58
CA LEU A 38 1.07 -0.94 13.92
C LEU A 38 0.03 -1.60 13.00
N TYR A 39 0.21 -2.90 12.78
CA TYR A 39 -0.78 -3.73 12.12
C TYR A 39 -2.09 -3.72 12.91
N GLY A 40 -3.23 -3.71 12.21
CA GLY A 40 -4.56 -3.67 12.83
C GLY A 40 -5.12 -2.26 13.14
N LEU A 41 -4.32 -1.20 12.96
CA LEU A 41 -4.85 0.17 12.98
C LEU A 41 -5.64 0.46 11.68
N LYS A 42 -6.88 0.94 11.81
CA LYS A 42 -7.76 1.21 10.65
C LYS A 42 -7.19 2.28 9.71
N GLN A 43 -6.50 3.29 10.22
CA GLN A 43 -5.92 4.35 9.40
C GLN A 43 -4.67 3.95 8.62
N VAL A 44 -4.00 2.86 9.02
CA VAL A 44 -2.69 2.47 8.47
C VAL A 44 -2.77 1.99 7.01
N PRO A 45 -3.66 1.06 6.63
CA PRO A 45 -3.81 0.66 5.22
C PRO A 45 -4.16 1.83 4.30
N ARG A 46 -4.99 2.77 4.78
CA ARG A 46 -5.38 3.96 4.01
C ARG A 46 -4.19 4.90 3.77
N ALA A 47 -3.41 5.16 4.82
CA ALA A 47 -2.24 6.02 4.71
C ALA A 47 -1.16 5.37 3.81
N TRP A 48 -0.97 4.05 3.90
CA TRP A 48 -0.10 3.30 3.00
C TRP A 48 -0.53 3.42 1.54
N TYR A 49 -1.81 3.18 1.25
CA TYR A 49 -2.37 3.33 -0.09
C TYR A 49 -2.17 4.74 -0.63
N HIS A 50 -2.36 5.77 0.19
CA HIS A 50 -2.17 7.15 -0.22
C HIS A 50 -0.70 7.44 -0.57
N THR A 51 0.25 7.04 0.28
CA THR A 51 1.70 7.18 0.01
C THR A 51 2.10 6.49 -1.28
N LEU A 52 1.72 5.22 -1.46
CA LEU A 52 2.07 4.46 -2.66
C LEU A 52 1.36 5.00 -3.92
N SER A 53 0.09 5.38 -3.81
CA SER A 53 -0.66 6.02 -4.88
C SER A 53 0.04 7.28 -5.36
N ASN A 54 0.48 8.16 -4.45
CA ASN A 54 1.15 9.40 -4.82
C ASN A 54 2.48 9.11 -5.51
N PHE A 55 3.28 8.20 -4.96
CA PHE A 55 4.51 7.75 -5.59
C PHE A 55 4.29 7.25 -7.04
N LEU A 56 3.25 6.44 -7.27
CA LEU A 56 2.93 5.95 -8.62
C LEU A 56 2.53 7.10 -9.55
N LEU A 57 1.70 8.03 -9.08
CA LEU A 57 1.28 9.20 -9.86
C LEU A 57 2.46 10.11 -10.24
N GLU A 58 3.41 10.32 -9.32
CA GLU A 58 4.66 11.06 -9.55
C GLU A 58 5.57 10.37 -10.59
N ASN A 59 5.40 9.06 -10.79
CA ASN A 59 6.17 8.24 -11.75
C ASN A 59 5.38 7.91 -13.03
N ASP A 60 4.50 8.83 -13.45
CA ASP A 60 3.71 8.80 -14.69
C ASP A 60 2.66 7.68 -14.79
N PHE A 61 2.32 7.02 -13.69
CA PHE A 61 1.17 6.13 -13.69
C PHE A 61 -0.13 6.94 -13.67
N LYS A 62 -1.14 6.42 -14.35
CA LYS A 62 -2.51 6.93 -14.31
C LYS A 62 -3.37 5.99 -13.49
N LYS A 63 -4.11 6.55 -12.54
CA LYS A 63 -5.11 5.82 -11.76
C LYS A 63 -6.23 5.31 -12.67
N GLY A 64 -6.75 4.12 -12.38
CA GLY A 64 -7.87 3.52 -13.07
C GLY A 64 -9.14 4.35 -12.92
N LYS A 65 -9.97 4.38 -13.97
CA LYS A 65 -11.21 5.18 -13.99
C LYS A 65 -12.30 4.56 -13.11
N PHE A 66 -12.39 3.23 -13.11
CA PHE A 66 -13.43 2.48 -12.40
C PHE A 66 -12.92 1.88 -11.09
N ASP A 67 -11.66 1.48 -11.07
CA ASP A 67 -10.99 0.96 -9.89
C ASP A 67 -9.78 1.84 -9.55
N THR A 68 -9.85 2.47 -8.38
CA THR A 68 -8.80 3.37 -7.87
C THR A 68 -7.58 2.63 -7.34
N THR A 69 -7.67 1.31 -7.15
CA THR A 69 -6.55 0.46 -6.73
C THR A 69 -5.64 0.06 -7.90
N ILE A 70 -6.12 0.24 -9.13
CA ILE A 70 -5.40 -0.07 -10.36
C ILE A 70 -4.70 1.19 -10.88
N PHE A 71 -3.44 1.04 -11.25
CA PHE A 71 -2.60 2.07 -11.85
C PHE A 71 -2.02 1.52 -13.13
N LYS A 72 -1.98 2.34 -14.17
CA LYS A 72 -1.46 1.95 -15.48
C LYS A 72 -0.48 2.97 -16.01
N ARG A 73 0.60 2.50 -16.61
CA ARG A 73 1.56 3.33 -17.35
C ARG A 73 1.82 2.68 -18.69
N LYS A 74 1.78 3.49 -19.75
CA LYS A 74 2.11 3.06 -21.10
C LYS A 74 3.35 3.83 -21.56
N SER A 75 4.36 3.11 -22.02
CA SER A 75 5.54 3.70 -22.66
C SER A 75 5.76 2.99 -23.99
N GLY A 76 5.45 3.67 -25.10
CA GLY A 76 5.50 3.05 -26.43
C GLY A 76 4.58 1.83 -26.53
N THR A 77 5.19 0.66 -26.77
CA THR A 77 4.52 -0.65 -26.83
C THR A 77 4.39 -1.34 -25.48
N ASP A 78 5.11 -0.87 -24.46
CA ASP A 78 5.12 -1.49 -23.14
C ASP A 78 3.99 -0.93 -22.30
N PHE A 79 3.35 -1.83 -21.57
CA PHE A 79 2.24 -1.50 -20.70
C PHE A 79 2.45 -2.14 -19.33
N ILE A 80 2.47 -1.31 -18.29
CA ILE A 80 2.60 -1.74 -16.91
C ILE A 80 1.27 -1.49 -16.21
N VAL A 81 0.76 -2.50 -15.52
CA VAL A 81 -0.36 -2.39 -14.60
C VAL A 81 0.11 -2.75 -13.20
N VAL A 82 -0.24 -1.91 -12.24
CA VAL A 82 -0.03 -2.13 -10.81
C VAL A 82 -1.40 -2.16 -10.15
N GLN A 83 -1.70 -3.20 -9.39
CA GLN A 83 -2.88 -3.26 -8.53
C GLN A 83 -2.45 -3.39 -7.08
N ILE A 84 -3.06 -2.59 -6.20
CA ILE A 84 -2.72 -2.53 -4.78
C ILE A 84 -3.88 -3.09 -3.96
N TYR A 85 -3.60 -4.05 -3.08
CA TYR A 85 -4.57 -4.57 -2.12
C TYR A 85 -3.94 -4.63 -0.73
N VAL A 86 -4.29 -3.68 0.13
CA VAL A 86 -3.71 -3.56 1.48
C VAL A 86 -2.17 -3.51 1.42
N ASP A 87 -1.47 -4.57 1.80
CA ASP A 87 -0.02 -4.73 1.79
C ASP A 87 0.51 -5.50 0.56
N ASP A 88 -0.37 -6.06 -0.25
CA ASP A 88 -0.05 -6.76 -1.49
C ASP A 88 -0.04 -5.84 -2.71
N ILE A 89 0.91 -6.09 -3.59
CA ILE A 89 1.03 -5.46 -4.90
C ILE A 89 1.08 -6.52 -5.99
N ILE A 90 0.19 -6.42 -6.97
CA ILE A 90 0.25 -7.19 -8.21
C ILE A 90 0.83 -6.29 -9.29
N LEU A 91 1.89 -6.76 -9.97
CA LEU A 91 2.54 -6.07 -11.07
C LEU A 91 2.40 -6.93 -12.33
N VAL A 92 1.86 -6.34 -13.39
CA VAL A 92 1.73 -6.97 -14.71
C VAL A 92 2.48 -6.11 -15.72
N LEU A 93 3.39 -6.74 -16.47
CA LEU A 93 4.09 -6.13 -17.59
C LEU A 93 3.63 -6.82 -18.88
N LEU A 94 3.14 -6.04 -19.84
CA LEU A 94 2.81 -6.51 -21.18
C LEU A 94 3.77 -5.83 -22.17
N MET A 95 4.56 -6.64 -22.88
CA MET A 95 5.40 -6.22 -23.99
C MET A 95 4.83 -6.84 -25.28
N ASN A 96 4.70 -6.06 -26.36
CA ASN A 96 4.12 -6.54 -27.63
C ASN A 96 4.94 -7.65 -28.34
N LEU A 97 6.16 -7.96 -27.90
CA LEU A 97 6.94 -9.05 -28.49
C LEU A 97 6.34 -10.44 -28.19
N TYR A 98 5.59 -10.60 -27.09
CA TYR A 98 5.01 -11.89 -26.69
C TYR A 98 3.53 -12.07 -27.05
N THR A 99 2.80 -11.00 -27.40
CA THR A 99 1.40 -11.14 -27.83
C THR A 99 1.26 -11.77 -29.21
N ARG A 100 2.32 -11.77 -30.04
CA ARG A 100 2.37 -12.48 -31.32
C ARG A 100 2.54 -14.00 -31.20
N THR A 101 3.14 -14.49 -30.11
CA THR A 101 3.38 -15.94 -29.94
C THR A 101 2.17 -16.72 -29.42
N PHE A 102 1.10 -16.04 -29.00
CA PHE A 102 -0.15 -16.66 -28.55
C PHE A 102 -1.32 -16.47 -29.54
N GLN A 103 -1.04 -15.94 -30.74
CA GLN A 103 -2.03 -15.78 -31.82
C GLN A 103 -1.78 -16.70 -33.03
N ASN A 104 -0.88 -17.68 -32.90
CA ASN A 104 -0.67 -18.74 -33.89
C ASN A 104 -0.93 -20.11 -33.26
#